data_AF-A0A2V6H3Z5-F1
#
_entry.id   AF-A0A2V6H3Z5-F1
#
_cell.length_a   1.000
_cell.length_b   1.000
_cell.length_c   1.000
_cell.angle_alpha   90.00
_cell.angle_beta   90.00
_cell.angle_gamma   90.00
#
_symmetry.space_group_name_H-M   'P 1'
#
loop_
_entity.id
_entity.type
_entity.pdbx_description
1 polymer ?
#
loop_
_entity_poly.entity_id
_entity_poly.type
_entity_poly.pdbx_seq_one_letter_code
_entity_poly.pdbx_strand_id
1 'polypeptide(L)'
;MKHLLLACLFPMALTVQTMQQLTEQLGKTVLYGDIALSPDGKHVAWVQSTAATTSKHTYIRETSGSASAAMVNIPRAGERT
;
A
#
# COMPACT_ATOMS: atom_id res chain seq x y z
N MET A 1 9.11 -24.68 35.51
CA MET A 1 8.88 -23.35 34.92
C MET A 1 9.20 -23.24 33.42
N LYS A 2 10.12 -24.06 32.86
CA LYS A 2 10.47 -24.03 31.42
C LYS A 2 9.32 -24.39 30.45
N HIS A 3 8.47 -25.34 30.85
CA HIS A 3 7.35 -25.81 30.03
C HIS A 3 6.20 -24.80 29.93
N LEU A 4 5.99 -23.98 30.97
CA LEU A 4 4.97 -22.92 30.99
C LEU A 4 5.34 -21.81 29.98
N LEU A 5 6.61 -21.41 29.94
CA LEU A 5 7.12 -20.44 28.97
C LEU A 5 6.97 -20.94 27.52
N LEU A 6 7.32 -22.20 27.24
CA LEU A 6 7.12 -22.78 25.90
C LEU A 6 5.63 -22.83 25.51
N ALA A 7 4.74 -23.17 26.45
CA ALA A 7 3.30 -23.22 26.20
C ALA A 7 2.70 -21.85 25.85
N CYS A 8 3.27 -20.75 26.34
CA CYS A 8 2.83 -19.40 25.98
C CYS A 8 3.47 -18.88 24.69
N LEU A 9 4.73 -19.24 24.40
CA LEU A 9 5.45 -18.75 23.24
C LEU A 9 4.99 -19.39 21.92
N PHE A 10 4.61 -20.67 21.94
CA PHE A 10 4.17 -21.37 20.73
C PHE A 10 2.89 -20.79 20.10
N PRO A 11 1.80 -20.58 20.85
CA PRO A 11 0.58 -19.96 20.32
C PRO A 11 0.86 -18.54 19.82
N MET A 12 1.67 -17.78 20.55
CA MET A 12 2.00 -16.39 20.20
C MET A 12 2.76 -16.32 18.87
N ALA A 13 3.77 -17.16 18.67
CA ALA A 13 4.50 -17.24 17.40
C ALA A 13 3.59 -17.61 16.23
N LEU A 14 2.67 -18.56 16.42
CA LEU A 14 1.73 -18.99 15.39
C LEU A 14 0.74 -17.87 14.98
N THR A 15 0.28 -17.08 15.95
CA THR A 15 -0.57 -15.91 15.66
C THR A 15 0.18 -14.84 14.88
N VAL A 16 1.45 -14.58 15.22
CA VAL A 16 2.30 -13.62 14.49
C VAL A 16 2.52 -14.07 13.05
N GLN A 17 2.82 -15.35 12.82
CA GLN A 17 2.98 -15.91 11.47
C GLN A 17 1.69 -15.76 10.64
N THR A 18 0.54 -16.04 11.26
CA THR A 18 -0.77 -15.92 10.60
C THR A 18 -1.09 -14.48 10.23
N MET A 19 -0.85 -13.53 11.13
CA MET A 19 -1.05 -12.09 10.89
C MET A 19 -0.09 -11.56 9.82
N GLN A 20 1.15 -12.05 9.78
CA GLN A 20 2.11 -11.70 8.75
C GLN A 20 1.63 -12.17 7.36
N GLN A 21 1.22 -13.44 7.25
CA GLN A 21 0.72 -13.98 5.98
C GLN A 21 -0.56 -13.25 5.51
N LEU A 22 -1.45 -12.88 6.44
CA LEU A 22 -2.63 -12.06 6.12
C LEU A 22 -2.20 -10.68 5.59
N THR A 23 -1.27 -10.01 6.29
CA THR A 23 -0.74 -8.71 5.88
C THR A 23 -0.11 -8.77 4.49
N GLU A 24 0.60 -9.85 4.17
CA GLU A 24 1.15 -10.07 2.83
C GLU A 24 0.07 -10.21 1.75
N GLN A 25 -1.02 -10.94 2.03
CA GLN A 25 -2.13 -11.04 1.06
C GLN A 25 -2.82 -9.68 0.87
N LEU A 26 -3.05 -8.94 1.97
CA LEU A 26 -3.59 -7.58 1.90
C LEU A 26 -2.64 -6.62 1.18
N GLY A 27 -1.32 -6.86 1.27
CA GLY A 27 -0.29 -6.09 0.58
C GLY A 27 -0.31 -6.25 -0.95
N LYS A 28 -0.86 -7.36 -1.45
CA LYS A 28 -1.06 -7.58 -2.89
C LYS A 28 -2.29 -6.85 -3.43
N THR A 29 -3.23 -6.47 -2.56
CA THR A 29 -4.40 -5.69 -2.94
C THR A 29 -4.03 -4.22 -3.01
N VAL A 30 -3.93 -3.71 -4.23
CA VAL A 30 -3.63 -2.30 -4.51
C VAL A 30 -4.92 -1.48 -4.48
N LEU A 31 -4.88 -0.35 -3.78
CA LEU A 31 -5.98 0.62 -3.71
C LEU A 31 -5.61 1.87 -4.50
N TYR A 32 -6.55 2.36 -5.31
CA TYR A 32 -6.40 3.55 -6.15
C TYR A 32 -7.41 4.63 -5.70
N GLY A 33 -6.96 5.88 -5.62
CA GLY A 33 -7.78 7.04 -5.25
C GLY A 33 -7.27 8.33 -5.90
N ASP A 34 -8.00 9.43 -5.68
CA ASP A 34 -7.64 10.79 -6.12
C ASP A 34 -7.13 10.85 -7.59
N ILE A 35 -7.93 10.29 -8.50
CA ILE A 35 -7.55 10.14 -9.91
C ILE A 35 -7.76 11.48 -10.64
N ALA A 36 -6.74 11.93 -11.37
CA ALA A 36 -6.78 13.11 -12.22
C ALA A 36 -6.21 12.81 -13.61
N LEU A 37 -6.90 13.29 -14.65
CA LEU A 37 -6.44 13.23 -16.04
C LEU A 37 -5.96 14.62 -16.47
N SER A 38 -4.83 14.69 -17.18
CA SER A 38 -4.36 15.97 -17.75
C SER A 38 -5.35 16.47 -18.82
N PRO A 39 -5.50 17.80 -19.01
CA PRO A 39 -6.45 18.35 -19.97
C PRO A 39 -6.22 17.89 -21.42
N ASP A 40 -4.96 17.60 -21.78
CA ASP A 40 -4.57 17.08 -23.08
C ASP A 40 -4.75 15.55 -23.21
N GLY A 41 -5.22 14.88 -22.16
CA GLY A 41 -5.46 13.43 -22.10
C GLY A 41 -4.20 12.57 -22.12
N LYS A 42 -2.99 13.15 -22.10
CA LYS A 42 -1.73 12.42 -22.24
C LYS A 42 -1.21 11.81 -20.95
N HIS A 43 -1.64 12.30 -19.80
CA HIS A 43 -1.15 11.87 -18.50
C HIS A 43 -2.30 11.59 -17.54
N VAL A 44 -2.15 10.55 -16.74
CA VAL A 44 -3.02 10.24 -15.60
C VAL A 44 -2.19 10.24 -14.32
N ALA A 45 -2.72 10.87 -13.28
CA ALA A 45 -2.17 10.87 -11.93
C ALA A 45 -3.17 10.20 -10.98
N TRP A 46 -2.66 9.48 -9.98
CA TRP A 46 -3.47 8.86 -8.94
C TRP A 46 -2.69 8.71 -7.64
N VAL A 47 -3.41 8.54 -6.54
CA VAL A 47 -2.86 8.10 -5.27
C VAL A 47 -3.03 6.59 -5.14
N GLN A 48 -1.96 5.90 -4.74
CA GLN A 48 -1.92 4.46 -4.57
C GLN A 48 -1.51 4.09 -3.14
N SER A 49 -2.17 3.08 -2.58
CA SER A 49 -1.75 2.39 -1.36
C SER A 49 -2.01 0.89 -1.50
N THR A 50 -1.81 0.13 -0.42
CA THR A 50 -2.24 -1.27 -0.33
C THR A 50 -3.26 -1.43 0.78
N ALA A 51 -4.08 -2.47 0.74
CA ALA A 51 -5.02 -2.75 1.83
C ALA A 51 -4.31 -3.07 3.17
N ALA A 52 -3.01 -3.37 3.12
CA ALA A 52 -2.18 -3.60 4.29
C ALA A 52 -1.56 -2.33 4.90
N THR A 53 -1.55 -1.19 4.20
CA THR A 53 -0.80 0.00 4.61
C THR A 53 -1.62 1.27 4.53
N THR A 54 -1.39 2.19 5.45
CA THR A 54 -1.94 3.55 5.40
C THR A 54 -1.08 4.51 4.57
N SER A 55 0.14 4.09 4.21
CA SER A 55 1.05 4.85 3.36
C SER A 55 0.46 5.05 1.97
N LYS A 56 0.45 6.29 1.51
CA LYS A 56 -0.06 6.71 0.22
C LYS A 56 1.07 7.30 -0.61
N HIS A 57 1.14 6.92 -1.88
CA HIS A 57 2.10 7.47 -2.83
C HIS A 57 1.37 7.98 -4.06
N THR A 58 1.81 9.12 -4.59
CA THR A 58 1.27 9.65 -5.84
C THR A 58 2.09 9.12 -7.01
N TYR A 59 1.38 8.71 -8.05
CA TYR A 59 1.96 8.23 -9.29
C TYR A 59 1.44 9.04 -10.48
N ILE A 60 2.26 9.15 -11.51
CA ILE A 60 1.90 9.71 -12.81
C ILE A 60 2.33 8.73 -13.90
N ARG A 61 1.50 8.58 -14.93
CA ARG A 61 1.82 7.78 -16.12
C ARG A 61 1.27 8.45 -17.38
N GLU A 62 1.97 8.26 -18.49
CA GLU A 62 1.40 8.50 -19.82
C GLU A 62 0.21 7.56 -20.10
N THR A 63 -0.81 8.06 -20.79
CA THR A 63 -1.98 7.26 -21.19
C THR A 63 -1.71 6.42 -22.43
N SER A 64 -0.85 6.91 -23.33
CA SER A 64 -0.44 6.25 -24.56
C SER A 64 1.01 5.74 -24.43
N GLY A 65 1.21 4.59 -23.81
CA GLY A 65 2.54 3.98 -23.69
C GLY A 65 2.57 2.77 -22.76
N SER A 66 3.60 1.93 -22.90
CA SER A 66 3.88 0.82 -21.99
C SER A 66 4.78 1.22 -20.82
N ALA A 67 5.13 2.51 -20.70
CA ALA A 67 5.97 3.02 -19.64
C ALA A 67 5.35 2.76 -18.25
N SER A 68 6.22 2.40 -17.29
CA SER A 68 5.80 2.24 -15.90
C SER A 68 5.43 3.59 -15.27
N ALA A 69 4.57 3.53 -14.26
CA ALA A 69 4.16 4.71 -13.51
C ALA A 69 5.36 5.29 -12.75
N ALA A 70 5.59 6.60 -12.86
CA ALA A 70 6.59 7.30 -12.07
C ALA A 70 5.99 7.70 -10.72
N MET A 71 6.64 7.31 -9.62
CA MET A 71 6.28 7.80 -8.29
C MET A 71 6.76 9.25 -8.15
N VAL A 72 5.87 10.14 -7.71
CA VAL A 72 6.17 11.56 -7.50
C VAL A 72 6.00 11.90 -6.03
N ASN A 73 7.03 12.54 -5.46
CA ASN A 73 6.94 13.07 -4.12
C ASN A 73 6.21 14.41 -4.14
N ILE A 74 4.94 14.41 -3.76
CA ILE A 74 4.18 15.63 -3.54
C ILE A 74 4.33 15.98 -2.06
N PRO A 75 4.91 17.15 -1.71
CA PRO A 75 4.90 17.62 -0.33
C PRO A 75 3.47 17.55 0.20
N ARG A 76 3.28 17.11 1.45
CA ARG A 76 1.97 17.04 2.09
C ARG A 76 1.40 18.46 2.20
N ALA A 77 0.82 18.97 1.13
CA ALA A 77 -0.12 20.07 1.16
C ALA A 77 -1.31 19.55 1.97
N GLY A 78 -1.73 20.32 2.96
CA GLY A 78 -2.71 19.91 3.97
C GLY A 78 -3.88 19.14 3.37
N GLU A 79 -4.33 18.14 4.13
CA GLU A 79 -5.53 17.37 3.85
C GLU A 79 -6.63 18.29 3.32
N ARG A 80 -7.09 18.05 2.09
CA ARG A 80 -8.24 18.80 1.57
C ARG A 80 -9.43 18.35 2.43
N THR A 81 -9.83 19.24 3.34
CA THR A 81 -11.03 19.12 4.17
C THR A 81 -12.27 19.38 3.32
#